data_AF-A0A920HJG5-F1
#
_entry.id   AF-A0A920HJG5-F1
#
_cell.length_a   1.000
_cell.length_b   1.000
_cell.length_c   1.000
_cell.angle_alpha   90.00
_cell.angle_beta   90.00
_cell.angle_gamma   90.00
#
_symmetry.space_group_name_H-M   'P 1'
#
loop_
_entity.id
_entity.type
_entity.pdbx_description
1 polymer ?
#
loop_
_entity_poly.entity_id
_entity_poly.type
_entity_poly.pdbx_seq_one_letter_code
_entity_poly.pdbx_strand_id
1 'polypeptide(L)' 'MKVLKFGGTSVADSRSIDKVISILKSNDEPLFIVVSALSGITNLLQKCLNKMGNQ' A
#
# COMPACT_ATOMS: atom_id res chain seq x y z
N MET A 1 20.80 -3.57 4.95
CA MET A 1 19.81 -3.12 3.93
C MET A 1 18.63 -4.06 4.03
N LYS A 2 17.51 -3.53 4.52
CA LYS A 2 16.26 -4.30 4.71
C LYS A 2 15.25 -3.95 3.63
N VAL A 3 14.45 -4.95 3.25
CA VAL A 3 13.29 -4.76 2.39
C VAL A 3 12.03 -4.94 3.24
N LEU A 4 11.19 -3.92 3.30
CA LEU A 4 9.94 -3.95 4.05
C LEU A 4 8.76 -3.81 3.09
N LYS A 5 7.74 -4.66 3.25
CA LYS A 5 6.53 -4.64 2.41
C LYS A 5 5.29 -4.36 3.23
N PHE A 6 4.52 -3.34 2.83
CA PHE A 6 3.25 -2.98 3.43
C PHE A 6 2.09 -3.29 2.48
N GLY A 7 1.12 -4.08 2.93
CA GLY A 7 -0.07 -4.44 2.16
C GLY A 7 -1.12 -3.32 2.15
N GLY A 8 -2.18 -3.48 1.35
CA GLY A 8 -3.21 -2.44 1.18
C GLY A 8 -3.89 -1.99 2.48
N THR A 9 -4.09 -2.91 3.44
CA THR A 9 -4.63 -2.56 4.77
C THR A 9 -3.68 -1.68 5.59
N SER A 10 -2.37 -1.93 5.49
CA SER A 10 -1.34 -1.14 6.16
C SER A 10 -1.23 0.28 5.62
N VAL A 11 -1.71 0.51 4.40
CA VAL A 11 -1.77 1.82 3.74
C VAL A 11 -3.22 2.23 3.44
N ALA A 12 -4.20 1.77 4.22
CA ALA A 12 -5.61 1.99 3.91
C ALA A 12 -6.06 3.45 4.07
N ASP A 13 -5.54 4.13 5.08
CA ASP A 13 -5.88 5.50 5.43
C ASP A 13 -4.67 6.24 6.04
N SER A 14 -4.81 7.55 6.28
CA SER A 14 -3.74 8.38 6.85
C SER A 14 -3.21 7.83 8.18
N ARG A 15 -4.11 7.41 9.08
CA ARG A 15 -3.74 6.83 10.39
C ARG A 15 -2.90 5.56 10.25
N SER A 16 -3.20 4.72 9.26
CA SER A 16 -2.44 3.50 8.99
C SER A 16 -1.06 3.85 8.41
N ILE A 17 -0.98 4.86 7.55
CA ILE A 17 0.28 5.40 7.02
C ILE A 17 1.14 5.99 8.13
N ASP A 18 0.58 6.72 9.09
CA ASP A 18 1.34 7.26 10.23
C ASP A 18 1.98 6.16 11.08
N LYS A 19 1.28 5.03 11.27
CA LYS A 19 1.84 3.83 11.92
C LYS A 19 2.97 3.23 11.11
N VAL A 20 2.83 3.14 9.77
CA VAL A 20 3.90 2.68 8.88
C VAL A 20 5.12 3.59 9.00
N ILE A 21 4.94 4.90 8.93
CA ILE A 21 6.02 5.89 9.09
C ILE A 21 6.73 5.71 10.44
N SER A 22 5.97 5.45 11.52
CA SER A 22 6.55 5.20 12.85
C SER A 22 7.46 3.96 12.86
N ILE A 23 7.05 2.87 12.20
CA ILE A 23 7.87 1.66 12.03
C ILE A 23 9.12 1.96 11.19
N LEU A 24 8.99 2.76 10.13
CA LEU A 24 10.12 3.10 9.26
C LEU A 24 11.15 3.95 10.00
N LYS A 25 10.71 4.93 10.81
CA LYS A 25 11.57 5.81 11.60
C LYS A 25 12.31 5.10 12.73
N SER A 26 11.85 3.92 13.15
CA SER A 26 12.54 3.11 14.18
C SER A 26 13.66 2.23 13.62
N ASN A 27 14.07 2.44 12.37
CA ASN A 27 15.16 1.70 11.73
C ASN A 27 16.28 2.67 11.32
N ASP A 28 17.50 2.36 11.74
CA ASP A 28 18.69 3.20 11.49
C ASP A 28 19.49 2.80 10.24
N GLU A 29 19.05 1.76 9.52
CA GLU A 29 19.71 1.28 8.31
C GLU A 29 18.95 1.65 7.02
N PRO A 30 19.60 1.72 5.85
CA PRO A 30 18.92 1.95 4.58
C PRO A 30 17.81 0.93 4.31
N LEU A 31 16.63 1.44 3.98
CA LEU A 31 15.41 0.67 3.71
C LEU A 31 15.01 0.75 2.25
N PHE A 32 14.62 -0.39 1.68
CA PHE A 32 13.83 -0.45 0.45
C PHE A 32 12.38 -0.77 0.83
N ILE A 33 11.45 0.10 0.45
CA ILE A 33 10.05 0.00 0.89
C ILE A 33 9.18 -0.35 -0.31
N VAL A 34 8.46 -1.45 -0.21
CA VAL A 34 7.46 -1.88 -1.20
C VAL A 34 6.07 -1.66 -0.60
N VAL A 35 5.20 -1.00 -1.36
CA VAL A 35 3.81 -0.80 -0.96
C VAL A 35 2.87 -1.39 -1.99
N SER A 36 1.75 -1.95 -1.53
CA SER A 36 0.60 -2.20 -2.39
C SER A 36 -0.16 -0.88 -2.65
N ALA A 37 -1.10 -0.89 -3.59
CA ALA A 37 -2.09 0.20 -3.69
C ALA A 37 -2.91 0.32 -2.39
N LEU A 38 -3.51 1.49 -2.16
CA LEU A 38 -4.41 1.72 -1.02
C LEU A 38 -5.55 0.67 -1.04
N SER A 39 -6.02 0.29 0.15
CA SER A 39 -7.04 -0.75 0.30
C SER A 39 -8.24 -0.53 -0.63
N GLY A 40 -8.61 -1.56 -1.39
CA GLY A 40 -9.75 -1.54 -2.31
C GLY A 40 -9.50 -0.87 -3.67
N ILE A 41 -8.40 -0.12 -3.87
CA ILE A 41 -8.14 0.58 -5.13
C ILE A 41 -7.92 -0.39 -6.30
N THR A 42 -7.12 -1.45 -6.10
CA THR A 42 -6.93 -2.46 -7.16
C THR A 42 -8.25 -3.11 -7.56
N ASN A 43 -9.13 -3.39 -6.59
CA ASN A 43 -10.46 -3.96 -6.86
C ASN A 43 -11.34 -2.96 -7.60
N LEU A 44 -11.27 -1.66 -7.28
CA LEU A 44 -11.97 -0.61 -8.00
C LEU A 44 -11.51 -0.52 -9.46
N LEU A 45 -10.20 -0.51 -9.69
CA LEU A 45 -9.63 -0.52 -11.04
C LEU A 45 -10.08 -1.75 -11.84
N GLN A 46 -10.06 -2.93 -11.22
CA GLN A 46 -10.54 -4.16 -11.85
C GLN A 46 -12.04 -4.08 -12.18
N LYS A 47 -12.86 -3.50 -11.31
CA LYS A 47 -14.29 -3.25 -11.59
C LYS A 47 -14.49 -2.29 -12.77
N CYS A 48 -13.68 -1.23 -12.87
CA CYS A 48 -13.74 -0.29 -13.99
C CYS A 48 -13.40 -0.98 -15.32
N LEU A 49 -12.32 -1.77 -15.34
CA LEU A 49 -11.92 -2.55 -16.53
C LEU A 49 -13.02 -3.53 -16.96
N ASN A 50 -13.56 -4.30 -16.01
CA ASN A 50 -14.61 -5.28 -16.32
C ASN A 50 -15.92 -4.63 -16.79
N LYS A 51 -16.24 -3.41 -16.33
CA LYS A 51 -17.39 -2.65 -16.83
C LYS A 51 -17.21 -2.20 -18.28
N MET A 52 -15.99 -1.87 -18.70
CA MET A 52 -15.71 -1.46 -20.09
C MET A 52 -15.63 -2.65 -21.05
N GLY A 53 -15.14 -3.81 -20.60
CA GLY A 53 -15.02 -5.01 -21.45
C GLY A 53 -16.34 -5.76 -21.70
N ASN A 54 -17.40 -5.41 -20.97
CA ASN A 54 -18.74 -5.97 -21.12
C ASN A 54 -19.71 -4.99 -21.82
N GLN A 55 -19.19 -3.99 -22.53
CA GLN A 55 -19.94 -3.16 -23.48
C GLN A 55 -19.63 -3.59 -24.91
#